data_AF-A0A8H4S2M4-F1
#
_entry.id   AF-A0A8H4S2M4-F1
#
_cell.length_a   1.000
_cell.length_b   1.000
_cell.length_c   1.000
_cell.angle_alpha   90.00
_cell.angle_beta   90.00
_cell.angle_gamma   90.00
#
_symmetry.space_group_name_H-M   'P 1'
#
loop_
_entity.id
_entity.type
_entity.pdbx_description
1 polymer ?
#
loop_
_entity_poly.entity_id
_entity_poly.type
_entity_poly.pdbx_seq_one_letter_code
_entity_poly.pdbx_strand_id
1 'polypeptide(L)'
;MEVMLGEIHGVDTKPETVSVADVWYTIKACNKYQLDPKKDLMDWFAQWIKWIDQEKPARWEDWAFNRQLLFPCYFIDHAKAFQHVSKRLIYNTPGHITEMAPTDSPSFEPMHMPTIVMQQLNAARGRLRTILQRSLFKDANVAIDYAHCDCAARNIFFYIRELHRVGVRPLDSDIHKNCVRDILDRLENFDDDTITNGHPESAKICNACSRSWKRVVEYIRRQVVSYFDGLCLDCMQNNPDENPEYWALDTPRYVYDNTCRIRHGEPSWYFSFMGRRDRNPYRMQS
;
A
#
# COMPACT_ATOMS: atom_id res chain seq x y z
N MET A 1 -4.08 12.38 29.15
CA MET A 1 -3.17 13.06 30.10
C MET A 1 -2.49 12.07 31.02
N GLU A 2 -3.20 11.05 31.53
CA GLU A 2 -2.60 10.02 32.39
C GLU A 2 -1.41 9.30 31.74
N VAL A 3 -1.48 8.97 30.45
CA VAL A 3 -0.35 8.43 29.67
C VAL A 3 0.90 9.31 29.76
N MET A 4 0.76 10.59 29.43
CA MET A 4 1.89 11.53 29.37
C MET A 4 2.51 11.74 30.76
N LEU A 5 1.66 11.88 31.80
CA LEU A 5 2.12 12.01 33.18
C LEU A 5 2.73 10.70 33.67
N GLY A 6 2.18 9.56 33.27
CA GLY A 6 2.72 8.25 33.59
C GLY A 6 4.14 8.09 33.05
N GLU A 7 4.35 8.38 31.77
CA GLU A 7 5.68 8.27 31.16
C GLU A 7 6.70 9.24 31.78
N ILE A 8 6.32 10.50 31.98
CA ILE A 8 7.19 11.51 32.61
C ILE A 8 7.55 11.16 34.06
N HIS A 9 6.63 10.50 34.78
CA HIS A 9 6.81 10.16 36.20
C HIS A 9 7.18 8.69 36.44
N GLY A 10 7.42 7.90 35.39
CA GLY A 10 7.78 6.48 35.48
C GLY A 10 6.66 5.57 36.01
N VAL A 11 5.40 5.95 35.84
CA VAL A 11 4.23 5.15 36.19
C VAL A 11 3.72 4.41 34.95
N ASP A 12 3.75 3.08 35.04
CA ASP A 12 3.33 2.22 33.94
C ASP A 12 1.83 2.37 33.64
N THR A 13 1.51 2.83 32.43
CA THR A 13 0.13 2.99 31.97
C THR A 13 -0.29 1.78 31.16
N LYS A 14 -1.22 1.01 31.73
CA LYS A 14 -1.72 -0.24 31.13
C LYS A 14 -2.27 -0.03 29.71
N PRO A 15 -1.67 -0.67 28.67
CA PRO A 15 -2.06 -0.46 27.27
C PRO A 15 -3.55 -0.69 26.98
N GLU A 16 -4.19 -1.64 27.68
CA GLU A 16 -5.59 -2.00 27.46
C GLU A 16 -6.59 -0.91 27.83
N THR A 17 -6.18 0.04 28.66
CA THR A 17 -7.00 1.17 29.10
C THR A 17 -6.94 2.36 28.15
N VAL A 18 -5.98 2.35 27.20
CA VAL A 18 -5.71 3.46 26.29
C VAL A 18 -6.43 3.23 24.96
N SER A 19 -7.33 4.16 24.62
CA SER A 19 -7.95 4.22 23.30
C SER A 19 -7.06 4.99 22.31
N VAL A 20 -7.35 4.85 21.01
CA VAL A 20 -6.69 5.68 19.98
C VAL A 20 -7.00 7.18 20.15
N ALA A 21 -8.15 7.55 20.72
CA ALA A 21 -8.42 8.94 21.08
C ALA A 21 -7.46 9.45 22.15
N ASP A 22 -7.11 8.61 23.13
CA ASP A 22 -6.13 8.95 24.17
C ASP A 22 -4.72 9.14 23.60
N VAL A 23 -4.34 8.38 22.56
CA VAL A 23 -3.09 8.60 21.80
C VAL A 23 -3.10 9.98 21.16
N TRP A 24 -4.19 10.35 20.48
CA TRP A 24 -4.32 11.67 19.85
C TRP A 24 -4.28 12.81 20.88
N TYR A 25 -4.96 12.66 22.01
CA TYR A 25 -4.89 13.65 23.11
C TYR A 25 -3.49 13.75 23.72
N THR A 26 -2.76 12.64 23.80
CA THR A 26 -1.37 12.62 24.27
C THR A 26 -0.45 13.39 23.31
N ILE A 27 -0.57 13.15 22.00
CA ILE A 27 0.16 13.91 20.98
C ILE A 27 -0.14 15.40 21.07
N LYS A 28 -1.43 15.75 21.20
CA LYS A 28 -1.87 17.14 21.36
C LYS A 28 -1.24 17.79 22.60
N ALA A 29 -1.17 17.06 23.70
CA ALA A 29 -0.52 17.54 24.92
C ALA A 29 0.98 17.77 24.68
N CYS A 30 1.70 16.85 24.02
CA CYS A 30 3.10 17.04 23.68
C CYS A 30 3.34 18.29 22.83
N ASN A 31 2.51 18.53 21.81
CA ASN A 31 2.57 19.79 21.03
C ASN A 31 2.34 21.03 21.90
N LYS A 32 1.36 20.97 22.82
CA LYS A 32 1.04 22.10 23.71
C LYS A 32 2.17 22.40 24.70
N TYR A 33 2.82 21.36 25.22
CA TYR A 33 3.85 21.44 26.25
C TYR A 33 5.28 21.39 25.69
N GLN A 34 5.44 21.35 24.37
CA GLN A 34 6.73 21.31 23.66
C GLN A 34 7.61 20.11 24.07
N LEU A 35 6.98 18.96 24.32
CA LEU A 35 7.67 17.70 24.58
C LEU A 35 8.16 17.09 23.26
N ASP A 36 9.29 16.39 23.29
CA ASP A 36 9.87 15.70 22.13
C ASP A 36 9.21 14.31 22.02
N PRO A 37 8.24 14.10 21.12
CA PRO A 37 7.47 12.85 21.06
C PRO A 37 8.34 11.63 20.77
N LYS A 38 9.46 11.82 20.07
CA LYS A 38 10.38 10.74 19.72
C LYS A 38 11.16 10.23 20.93
N LYS A 39 11.41 11.10 21.91
CA LYS A 39 12.12 10.76 23.15
C LYS A 39 11.16 10.41 24.27
N ASP A 40 10.08 11.19 24.39
CA ASP A 40 9.22 11.19 25.56
C ASP A 40 8.03 10.23 25.44
N LEU A 41 7.74 9.68 24.25
CA LEU A 41 6.57 8.80 24.03
C LEU A 41 6.85 7.51 23.26
N MET A 42 8.06 7.33 22.70
CA MET A 42 8.35 6.23 21.78
C MET A 42 8.16 4.85 22.44
N ASP A 43 8.70 4.67 23.65
CA ASP A 43 8.68 3.37 24.33
C ASP A 43 7.26 2.99 24.73
N TRP A 44 6.52 3.91 25.35
CA TRP A 44 5.10 3.74 25.61
C TRP A 44 4.30 3.42 24.33
N PHE A 45 4.50 4.19 23.26
CA PHE A 45 3.74 4.00 22.02
C PHE A 45 4.07 2.64 21.37
N ALA A 46 5.33 2.23 21.40
CA ALA A 46 5.76 0.92 20.90
C ALA A 46 5.12 -0.23 21.70
N GLN A 47 5.02 -0.10 23.02
CA GLN A 47 4.33 -1.07 23.88
C GLN A 47 2.83 -1.13 23.56
N TRP A 48 2.19 0.03 23.39
CA TRP A 48 0.77 0.10 23.04
C TRP A 48 0.48 -0.50 21.65
N ILE A 49 1.32 -0.22 20.65
CA ILE A 49 1.23 -0.82 19.32
C ILE A 49 1.38 -2.34 19.40
N LYS A 50 2.38 -2.83 20.14
CA LYS A 50 2.61 -4.27 20.34
C LYS A 50 1.39 -4.94 20.97
N TRP A 51 0.79 -4.31 21.97
CA TRP A 51 -0.42 -4.83 22.60
C TRP A 51 -1.60 -4.90 21.62
N ILE A 52 -1.82 -3.89 20.77
CA ILE A 52 -2.88 -3.95 19.74
C ILE A 52 -2.64 -5.06 18.73
N ASP A 53 -1.40 -5.20 18.23
CA ASP A 53 -1.02 -6.24 17.27
C ASP A 53 -1.31 -7.64 17.82
N GLN A 54 -1.02 -7.86 19.10
CA GLN A 54 -1.16 -9.16 19.76
C GLN A 54 -2.59 -9.47 20.23
N GLU A 55 -3.22 -8.53 20.93
CA GLU A 55 -4.50 -8.76 21.61
C GLU A 55 -5.71 -8.36 20.75
N LYS A 56 -5.50 -7.52 19.72
CA LYS A 56 -6.56 -7.04 18.83
C LYS A 56 -6.17 -7.13 17.35
N PRO A 57 -5.76 -8.31 16.85
CA PRO A 57 -5.24 -8.47 15.49
C PRO A 57 -6.26 -8.07 14.40
N ALA A 58 -7.55 -8.37 14.60
CA ALA A 58 -8.59 -7.95 13.66
C ALA A 58 -8.71 -6.42 13.55
N ARG A 59 -8.48 -5.70 14.66
CA ARG A 59 -8.49 -4.23 14.68
C ARG A 59 -7.20 -3.67 14.07
N TRP A 60 -6.07 -4.30 14.32
CA TRP A 60 -4.79 -3.91 13.72
C TRP A 60 -4.84 -3.95 12.18
N GLU A 61 -5.56 -4.93 11.65
CA GLU A 61 -5.76 -5.15 10.22
C GLU A 61 -6.89 -4.30 9.60
N ASP A 62 -7.68 -3.61 10.44
CA ASP A 62 -8.80 -2.77 10.00
C ASP A 62 -8.32 -1.45 9.38
N TRP A 63 -8.75 -1.19 8.15
CA TRP A 63 -8.30 -0.02 7.40
C TRP A 63 -8.82 1.29 8.01
N ALA A 64 -10.02 1.30 8.61
CA ALA A 64 -10.57 2.51 9.24
C ALA A 64 -9.79 2.88 10.50
N PHE A 65 -9.42 1.89 11.30
CA PHE A 65 -8.51 2.06 12.43
C PHE A 65 -7.12 2.51 11.98
N ASN A 66 -6.59 1.95 10.89
CA ASN A 66 -5.31 2.38 10.32
C ASN A 66 -5.33 3.84 9.85
N ARG A 67 -6.46 4.37 9.36
CA ARG A 67 -6.59 5.80 9.03
C ARG A 67 -6.39 6.70 10.25
N GLN A 68 -6.75 6.21 11.45
CA GLN A 68 -6.57 6.92 12.71
C GLN A 68 -5.16 6.79 13.28
N LEU A 69 -4.43 5.73 12.91
CA LEU A 69 -3.05 5.51 13.34
C LEU A 69 -1.99 6.13 12.44
N LEU A 70 -2.35 6.51 11.21
CA LEU A 70 -1.40 7.05 10.24
C LEU A 70 -0.66 8.28 10.79
N PHE A 71 -1.41 9.27 11.31
CA PHE A 71 -0.84 10.47 11.90
C PHE A 71 -0.03 10.20 13.18
N PRO A 72 -0.54 9.46 14.19
CA PRO A 72 0.25 9.08 15.35
C PRO A 72 1.58 8.38 15.03
N CYS A 73 1.57 7.42 14.12
CA CYS A 73 2.78 6.68 13.75
C CYS A 73 3.83 7.60 13.07
N TYR A 74 3.37 8.56 12.27
CA TYR A 74 4.22 9.57 11.65
C TYR A 74 4.80 10.54 12.69
N PHE A 75 3.93 11.08 13.55
CA PHE A 75 4.29 12.11 14.52
C PHE A 75 5.27 11.60 15.59
N ILE A 76 5.07 10.38 16.09
CA ILE A 76 5.94 9.73 17.08
C ILE A 76 7.19 9.13 16.43
N ASP A 77 7.24 9.05 15.09
CA ASP A 77 8.35 8.48 14.31
C ASP A 77 8.53 6.96 14.47
N HIS A 78 7.42 6.23 14.65
CA HIS A 78 7.43 4.78 14.84
C HIS A 78 7.41 4.04 13.48
N ALA A 79 8.60 3.87 12.88
CA ALA A 79 8.78 3.37 11.51
C ALA A 79 8.03 2.08 11.17
N LYS A 80 8.09 1.05 12.03
CA LYS A 80 7.46 -0.26 11.76
C LYS A 80 5.93 -0.18 11.66
N ALA A 81 5.32 0.52 12.61
CA ALA A 81 3.87 0.74 12.63
C ALA A 81 3.43 1.61 11.45
N PHE A 82 4.19 2.67 11.14
CA PHE A 82 3.89 3.53 10.00
C PHE A 82 3.94 2.77 8.66
N GLN A 83 4.97 1.93 8.46
CA GLN A 83 5.08 1.05 7.30
C GLN A 83 3.87 0.12 7.20
N HIS A 84 3.51 -0.57 8.29
CA HIS A 84 2.35 -1.46 8.31
C HIS A 84 1.06 -0.73 7.94
N VAL A 85 0.75 0.36 8.66
CA VAL A 85 -0.47 1.15 8.48
C VAL A 85 -0.58 1.68 7.05
N SER A 86 0.49 2.27 6.52
CA SER A 86 0.50 2.79 5.14
C SER A 86 0.32 1.70 4.09
N LYS A 87 0.94 0.52 4.29
CA LYS A 87 0.71 -0.67 3.44
C LYS A 87 -0.76 -1.05 3.46
N ARG A 88 -1.33 -1.27 4.64
CA ARG A 88 -2.74 -1.67 4.79
C ARG A 88 -3.68 -0.68 4.12
N LEU A 89 -3.47 0.62 4.31
CA LEU A 89 -4.29 1.65 3.67
C LEU A 89 -4.24 1.55 2.14
N ILE A 90 -3.07 1.29 1.54
CA ILE A 90 -2.94 1.16 0.08
C ILE A 90 -3.67 -0.05 -0.48
N TYR A 91 -3.59 -1.20 0.19
CA TYR A 91 -4.24 -2.42 -0.31
C TYR A 91 -5.73 -2.49 0.02
N ASN A 92 -6.14 -2.01 1.20
CA ASN A 92 -7.45 -2.33 1.77
C ASN A 92 -8.43 -1.15 1.76
N THR A 93 -7.98 0.10 1.53
CA THR A 93 -8.91 1.25 1.54
C THR A 93 -9.69 1.35 0.22
N PRO A 94 -11.04 1.30 0.26
CA PRO A 94 -11.87 1.64 -0.89
C PRO A 94 -11.82 3.14 -1.19
N GLY A 95 -12.05 3.55 -2.43
CA GLY A 95 -12.19 4.98 -2.77
C GLY A 95 -10.89 5.78 -2.64
N HIS A 96 -10.87 6.96 -2.02
CA HIS A 96 -9.68 7.80 -1.82
C HIS A 96 -9.07 7.57 -0.43
N ILE A 97 -7.74 7.39 -0.31
CA ILE A 97 -7.11 7.26 1.01
C ILE A 97 -7.09 8.64 1.65
N THR A 98 -7.67 8.71 2.83
CA THR A 98 -7.72 9.90 3.69
C THR A 98 -7.29 9.48 5.09
N GLU A 99 -6.70 10.39 5.85
CA GLU A 99 -6.55 10.16 7.30
C GLU A 99 -7.91 10.34 8.00
N MET A 100 -7.95 10.04 9.30
CA MET A 100 -9.16 10.20 10.11
C MET A 100 -8.77 10.50 11.56
N ALA A 101 -9.31 11.57 12.15
CA ALA A 101 -9.25 11.73 13.59
C ALA A 101 -10.21 10.74 14.28
N PRO A 102 -9.91 10.25 15.49
CA PRO A 102 -10.73 9.24 16.16
C PRO A 102 -12.10 9.77 16.65
N THR A 103 -12.29 11.09 16.65
CA THR A 103 -13.53 11.78 17.04
C THR A 103 -13.67 13.07 16.24
N ASP A 104 -14.88 13.60 16.12
CA ASP A 104 -15.16 14.90 15.49
C ASP A 104 -14.82 16.11 16.38
N SER A 105 -13.90 15.95 17.35
CA SER A 105 -13.47 17.06 18.19
C SER A 105 -12.80 18.14 17.32
N PRO A 106 -13.28 19.40 17.34
CA PRO A 106 -12.66 20.50 16.60
C PRO A 106 -11.18 20.71 16.98
N SER A 107 -10.80 20.22 18.16
CA SER A 107 -9.45 20.35 18.67
C SER A 107 -8.41 19.45 17.99
N PHE A 108 -8.84 18.55 17.09
CA PHE A 108 -7.98 17.74 16.22
C PHE A 108 -7.87 18.30 14.79
N GLU A 109 -8.63 19.34 14.41
CA GLU A 109 -8.53 20.01 13.10
C GLU A 109 -7.14 20.57 12.73
N PRO A 110 -6.23 20.94 13.65
CA PRO A 110 -4.87 21.31 13.24
C PRO A 110 -3.92 20.10 13.10
N MET A 111 -4.36 18.89 13.49
CA MET A 111 -3.53 17.70 13.60
C MET A 111 -3.73 16.80 12.39
N HIS A 112 -3.01 17.12 11.31
CA HIS A 112 -3.13 16.47 10.02
C HIS A 112 -1.79 15.92 9.53
N MET A 113 -1.87 14.84 8.76
CA MET A 113 -0.76 14.34 7.97
C MET A 113 -0.33 15.39 6.94
N PRO A 114 0.98 15.54 6.70
CA PRO A 114 1.43 16.42 5.63
C PRO A 114 0.84 16.00 4.29
N THR A 115 0.31 16.96 3.53
CA THR A 115 -0.41 16.72 2.26
C THR A 115 0.37 15.85 1.29
N ILE A 116 1.70 16.05 1.21
CA ILE A 116 2.59 15.28 0.34
C ILE A 116 2.56 13.77 0.67
N VAL A 117 2.44 13.39 1.94
CA VAL A 117 2.35 11.99 2.36
C VAL A 117 1.06 11.36 1.86
N MET A 118 -0.06 12.08 1.99
CA MET A 118 -1.36 11.64 1.49
C MET A 118 -1.37 11.51 -0.04
N GLN A 119 -0.69 12.42 -0.75
CA GLN A 119 -0.50 12.34 -2.20
C GLN A 119 0.30 11.10 -2.59
N GLN A 120 1.40 10.79 -1.89
CA GLN A 120 2.22 9.61 -2.17
C GLN A 120 1.50 8.30 -1.89
N LEU A 121 0.72 8.20 -0.81
CA LEU A 121 -0.13 7.02 -0.54
C LEU A 121 -1.08 6.75 -1.69
N ASN A 122 -1.78 7.79 -2.15
CA ASN A 122 -2.72 7.65 -3.26
C ASN A 122 -2.01 7.36 -4.60
N ALA A 123 -0.83 7.94 -4.84
CA ALA A 123 -0.02 7.66 -6.02
C ALA A 123 0.49 6.21 -6.05
N ALA A 124 0.99 5.70 -4.92
CA ALA A 124 1.43 4.32 -4.76
C ALA A 124 0.31 3.34 -5.05
N ARG A 125 -0.89 3.59 -4.53
CA ARG A 125 -2.07 2.78 -4.84
C ARG A 125 -2.48 2.87 -6.31
N GLY A 126 -2.44 4.06 -6.90
CA GLY A 126 -2.69 4.23 -8.33
C GLY A 126 -1.73 3.41 -9.20
N ARG A 127 -0.44 3.39 -8.82
CA ARG A 127 0.58 2.55 -9.45
C ARG A 127 0.28 1.06 -9.29
N LEU A 128 -0.09 0.62 -8.09
CA LEU A 128 -0.44 -0.77 -7.81
C LEU A 128 -1.60 -1.27 -8.68
N ARG A 129 -2.65 -0.45 -8.84
CA ARG A 129 -3.77 -0.71 -9.76
C ARG A 129 -3.32 -0.79 -11.21
N THR A 130 -2.44 0.11 -11.63
CA THR A 130 -1.87 0.12 -12.99
C THR A 130 -1.08 -1.15 -13.27
N ILE A 131 -0.27 -1.62 -12.31
CA ILE A 131 0.49 -2.86 -12.44
C ILE A 131 -0.45 -4.05 -12.55
N LEU A 132 -1.44 -4.16 -11.67
CA LEU A 132 -2.44 -5.23 -11.71
C LEU A 132 -3.12 -5.29 -13.08
N GLN A 133 -3.65 -4.17 -13.57
CA GLN A 133 -4.33 -4.09 -14.86
C GLN A 133 -3.38 -4.47 -16.02
N ARG A 134 -2.18 -3.89 -16.07
CA ARG A 134 -1.19 -4.19 -17.12
C ARG A 134 -0.79 -5.66 -17.11
N SER A 135 -0.55 -6.22 -15.93
CA SER A 135 -0.12 -7.61 -15.78
C SER A 135 -1.22 -8.60 -16.20
N LEU A 136 -2.49 -8.32 -15.89
CA LEU A 136 -3.62 -9.16 -16.36
C LEU A 136 -3.73 -9.21 -17.89
N PHE A 137 -3.43 -8.10 -18.58
CA PHE A 137 -3.51 -8.07 -20.05
C PHE A 137 -2.21 -8.40 -20.76
N LYS A 138 -1.07 -8.43 -20.08
CA LYS A 138 0.24 -8.62 -20.72
C LYS A 138 0.26 -9.86 -21.61
N ASP A 139 -0.13 -11.01 -21.06
CA ASP A 139 -0.10 -12.28 -21.78
C ASP A 139 -1.21 -12.39 -22.84
N ALA A 140 -2.37 -11.76 -22.60
CA ALA A 140 -3.43 -11.65 -23.61
C ALA A 140 -2.98 -10.82 -24.81
N ASN A 141 -2.29 -9.69 -24.58
CA ASN A 141 -1.75 -8.84 -25.65
C ASN A 141 -0.68 -9.57 -26.46
N VAL A 142 0.22 -10.32 -25.81
CA VAL A 142 1.19 -11.17 -26.52
C VAL A 142 0.48 -12.19 -27.41
N ALA A 143 -0.61 -12.82 -26.92
CA ALA A 143 -1.39 -13.74 -27.75
C ALA A 143 -2.08 -13.02 -28.93
N ILE A 144 -2.60 -11.80 -28.73
CA ILE A 144 -3.21 -11.01 -29.79
C ILE A 144 -2.19 -10.62 -30.87
N ASP A 145 -1.01 -10.18 -30.46
CA ASP A 145 0.01 -9.62 -31.37
C ASP A 145 0.71 -10.71 -32.19
N TYR A 146 0.86 -11.93 -31.63
CA TYR A 146 1.75 -12.94 -32.19
C TYR A 146 1.09 -14.30 -32.50
N ALA A 147 -0.12 -14.58 -32.02
CA ALA A 147 -0.74 -15.88 -32.29
C ALA A 147 -1.36 -15.93 -33.68
N HIS A 148 -0.99 -16.96 -34.44
CA HIS A 148 -1.51 -17.21 -35.79
C HIS A 148 -2.48 -18.41 -35.84
N CYS A 149 -3.01 -18.80 -34.69
CA CYS A 149 -3.82 -20.00 -34.55
C CYS A 149 -5.25 -19.66 -34.13
N ASP A 150 -6.23 -20.38 -34.69
CA ASP A 150 -7.65 -20.14 -34.43
C ASP A 150 -8.03 -20.37 -32.96
N CYS A 151 -7.26 -21.18 -32.22
CA CYS A 151 -7.53 -21.42 -30.82
C CYS A 151 -7.19 -20.23 -29.91
N ALA A 152 -6.38 -19.26 -30.35
CA ALA A 152 -5.96 -18.11 -29.53
C ALA A 152 -7.13 -17.20 -29.16
N ALA A 153 -7.98 -16.85 -30.15
CA ALA A 153 -9.15 -16.01 -29.94
C ALA A 153 -10.11 -16.62 -28.90
N ARG A 154 -10.35 -17.93 -29.00
CA ARG A 154 -11.17 -18.67 -28.03
C ARG A 154 -10.55 -18.69 -26.64
N ASN A 155 -9.25 -18.88 -26.55
CA ASN A 155 -8.52 -18.92 -25.28
C ASN A 155 -8.60 -17.56 -24.55
N ILE A 156 -8.36 -16.47 -25.27
CA ILE A 156 -8.48 -15.10 -24.74
C ILE A 156 -9.93 -14.81 -24.31
N PHE A 157 -10.91 -15.21 -25.11
CA PHE A 157 -12.32 -15.04 -24.76
C PHE A 157 -12.66 -15.73 -23.44
N PHE A 158 -12.26 -17.00 -23.26
CA PHE A 158 -12.54 -17.71 -22.02
C PHE A 158 -11.74 -17.17 -20.83
N TYR A 159 -10.51 -16.70 -21.04
CA TYR A 159 -9.74 -15.98 -20.01
C TYR A 159 -10.49 -14.73 -19.51
N ILE A 160 -10.95 -13.87 -20.44
CA ILE A 160 -11.70 -12.65 -20.09
C ILE A 160 -13.06 -13.01 -19.45
N ARG A 161 -13.74 -14.04 -19.95
CA ARG A 161 -15.00 -14.54 -19.37
C ARG A 161 -14.80 -15.00 -17.93
N GLU A 162 -13.69 -15.68 -17.66
CA GLU A 162 -13.37 -16.18 -16.33
C GLU A 162 -13.02 -15.03 -15.36
N LEU A 163 -12.23 -14.04 -15.81
CA LEU A 163 -12.03 -12.80 -15.05
C LEU A 163 -13.37 -12.14 -14.69
N HIS A 164 -14.29 -12.06 -15.66
CA HIS A 164 -15.61 -11.52 -15.43
C HIS A 164 -16.43 -12.37 -14.44
N ARG A 165 -16.36 -13.71 -14.51
CA ARG A 165 -17.05 -14.63 -13.58
C ARG A 165 -16.62 -14.40 -12.14
N VAL A 166 -15.33 -14.19 -11.90
CA VAL A 166 -14.82 -13.89 -10.55
C VAL A 166 -15.05 -12.43 -10.13
N GLY A 167 -15.72 -11.62 -10.95
CA GLY A 167 -16.03 -10.23 -10.62
C GLY A 167 -14.83 -9.29 -10.74
N VAL A 168 -13.85 -9.65 -11.57
CA VAL A 168 -12.69 -8.81 -11.91
C VAL A 168 -12.88 -8.30 -13.32
N ARG A 169 -13.12 -7.00 -13.44
CA ARG A 169 -13.34 -6.32 -14.71
C ARG A 169 -12.28 -5.23 -14.86
N PRO A 170 -11.11 -5.56 -15.43
CA PRO A 170 -9.96 -4.66 -15.48
C PRO A 170 -10.19 -3.34 -16.24
N LEU A 171 -11.23 -3.29 -17.08
CA LEU A 171 -11.62 -2.12 -17.89
C LEU A 171 -12.83 -1.37 -17.32
N ASP A 172 -13.36 -1.81 -16.18
CA ASP A 172 -14.53 -1.20 -15.55
C ASP A 172 -14.12 0.07 -14.78
N SER A 173 -14.86 1.16 -14.95
CA SER A 173 -14.67 2.40 -14.21
C SER A 173 -14.80 2.20 -12.69
N ASP A 174 -15.53 1.17 -12.28
CA ASP A 174 -15.77 0.84 -10.88
C ASP A 174 -14.62 0.06 -10.22
N ILE A 175 -13.56 -0.29 -10.96
CA ILE A 175 -12.36 -0.89 -10.38
C ILE A 175 -11.73 0.02 -9.31
N HIS A 176 -11.94 1.33 -9.42
CA HIS A 176 -11.46 2.32 -8.45
C HIS A 176 -12.27 2.35 -7.15
N LYS A 177 -13.51 1.82 -7.14
CA LYS A 177 -14.36 1.71 -5.95
C LYS A 177 -13.93 0.56 -5.05
N ASN A 178 -13.47 -0.55 -5.66
CA ASN A 178 -12.94 -1.69 -4.93
C ASN A 178 -11.55 -1.39 -4.35
N CYS A 179 -11.23 -1.97 -3.19
CA CYS A 179 -9.85 -1.97 -2.72
C CYS A 179 -9.03 -3.00 -3.52
N VAL A 180 -7.71 -2.87 -3.51
CA VAL A 180 -6.85 -3.77 -4.28
C VAL A 180 -6.91 -5.19 -3.71
N ARG A 181 -7.05 -5.32 -2.39
CA ARG A 181 -7.22 -6.60 -1.70
C ARG A 181 -8.44 -7.37 -2.23
N ASP A 182 -9.61 -6.74 -2.32
CA ASP A 182 -10.82 -7.40 -2.85
C ASP A 182 -10.63 -7.96 -4.26
N ILE A 183 -9.92 -7.23 -5.12
CA ILE A 183 -9.65 -7.69 -6.48
C ILE A 183 -8.73 -8.92 -6.45
N LEU A 184 -7.69 -8.89 -5.61
CA LEU A 184 -6.77 -10.00 -5.45
C LEU A 184 -7.45 -11.23 -4.85
N ASP A 185 -8.38 -11.06 -3.92
CA ASP A 185 -9.12 -12.16 -3.29
C ASP A 185 -10.11 -12.78 -4.28
N ARG A 186 -10.74 -11.95 -5.13
CA ARG A 186 -11.56 -12.45 -6.25
C ARG A 186 -10.74 -13.27 -7.25
N LEU A 187 -9.55 -12.79 -7.63
CA LEU A 187 -8.63 -13.50 -8.51
C LEU A 187 -8.17 -14.86 -7.94
N GLU A 188 -8.28 -15.09 -6.64
CA GLU A 188 -8.00 -16.41 -6.05
C GLU A 188 -8.93 -17.49 -6.56
N ASN A 189 -10.18 -17.12 -6.84
CA ASN A 189 -11.22 -18.02 -7.31
C ASN A 189 -11.16 -18.23 -8.83
N PHE A 190 -10.13 -17.71 -9.51
CA PHE A 190 -9.95 -17.89 -10.95
C PHE A 190 -9.69 -19.36 -11.28
N ASP A 191 -10.47 -19.88 -12.21
CA ASP A 191 -10.43 -21.28 -12.59
C ASP A 191 -10.30 -21.46 -14.10
N ASP A 192 -9.23 -22.14 -14.54
CA ASP A 192 -8.99 -22.42 -15.95
C ASP A 192 -9.73 -23.66 -16.47
N ASP A 193 -10.50 -24.35 -15.62
CA ASP A 193 -11.37 -25.46 -16.04
C ASP A 193 -12.42 -25.03 -17.07
N THR A 194 -12.93 -23.79 -16.98
CA THR A 194 -13.87 -23.26 -17.98
C THR A 194 -13.22 -22.96 -19.32
N ILE A 195 -11.89 -22.81 -19.34
CA ILE A 195 -11.08 -22.60 -20.53
C ILE A 195 -10.78 -23.95 -21.16
N THR A 196 -10.28 -24.92 -20.38
CA THR A 196 -9.93 -26.27 -20.84
C THR A 196 -11.15 -27.06 -21.32
N ASN A 197 -12.25 -27.06 -20.56
CA ASN A 197 -13.49 -27.76 -20.90
C ASN A 197 -14.35 -27.01 -21.93
N GLY A 198 -14.03 -25.74 -22.21
CA GLY A 198 -14.70 -24.94 -23.24
C GLY A 198 -14.27 -25.31 -24.67
N HIS A 199 -13.28 -26.19 -24.84
CA HIS A 199 -12.84 -26.70 -26.13
C HIS A 199 -13.65 -27.95 -26.52
N PRO A 200 -14.24 -27.99 -27.73
CA PRO A 200 -14.75 -29.25 -28.29
C PRO A 200 -13.64 -30.30 -28.28
N GLU A 201 -13.96 -31.58 -28.02
CA GLU A 201 -12.97 -32.68 -28.04
C GLU A 201 -12.20 -32.76 -29.38
N SER A 202 -12.80 -32.28 -30.47
CA SER A 202 -12.19 -32.19 -31.81
C SER A 202 -11.27 -30.97 -32.01
N ALA A 203 -11.34 -29.95 -31.14
CA ALA A 203 -10.58 -28.72 -31.26
C ALA A 203 -9.22 -28.86 -30.56
N LYS A 204 -8.18 -29.25 -31.31
CA LYS A 204 -6.80 -29.26 -30.80
C LYS A 204 -6.37 -27.87 -30.34
N ILE A 205 -6.05 -27.74 -29.05
CA ILE A 205 -5.34 -26.57 -28.52
C ILE A 205 -3.88 -26.70 -28.94
N CYS A 206 -3.29 -25.65 -29.51
CA CYS A 206 -1.87 -25.67 -29.84
C CYS A 206 -1.02 -25.51 -28.56
N ASN A 207 0.25 -25.96 -28.59
CA ASN A 207 1.15 -25.84 -27.43
C ASN A 207 1.36 -24.39 -26.96
N ALA A 208 1.25 -23.39 -27.85
CA ALA A 208 1.35 -21.99 -27.48
C ALA A 208 0.11 -21.50 -26.68
N CYS A 209 -1.04 -22.12 -26.90
CA CYS A 209 -2.32 -21.81 -26.23
C CYS A 209 -2.63 -22.76 -25.06
N SER A 210 -1.80 -23.78 -24.80
CA SER A 210 -2.00 -24.73 -23.68
C SER A 210 -1.42 -24.23 -22.35
N ARG A 211 -1.10 -22.94 -22.25
CA ARG A 211 -0.60 -22.32 -21.02
C ARG A 211 -1.73 -22.24 -19.99
N SER A 212 -1.45 -22.62 -18.75
CA SER A 212 -2.40 -22.46 -17.64
C SER A 212 -2.54 -20.97 -17.28
N TRP A 213 -3.71 -20.41 -17.57
CA TRP A 213 -4.07 -19.05 -17.16
C TRP A 213 -4.18 -18.92 -15.64
N LYS A 214 -4.57 -19.99 -14.95
CA LYS A 214 -4.58 -20.00 -13.48
C LYS A 214 -3.20 -19.71 -12.91
N ARG A 215 -2.15 -20.37 -13.43
CA ARG A 215 -0.76 -20.07 -13.05
C ARG A 215 -0.35 -18.62 -13.37
N VAL A 216 -0.82 -18.07 -14.49
CA VAL A 216 -0.59 -16.66 -14.83
C VAL A 216 -1.21 -15.73 -13.80
N VAL A 217 -2.50 -15.94 -13.50
CA VAL A 217 -3.24 -15.13 -12.53
C VAL A 217 -2.62 -15.24 -11.13
N GLU A 218 -2.26 -16.44 -10.68
CA GLU A 218 -1.56 -16.65 -9.40
C GLU A 218 -0.23 -15.89 -9.34
N TYR A 219 0.55 -15.92 -10.41
CA TYR A 219 1.81 -15.18 -10.48
C TYR A 219 1.56 -13.67 -10.36
N ILE A 220 0.57 -13.14 -11.09
CA ILE A 220 0.19 -11.73 -11.03
C ILE A 220 -0.25 -11.35 -9.62
N ARG A 221 -1.09 -12.18 -8.97
CA ARG A 221 -1.51 -11.96 -7.58
C ARG A 221 -0.31 -11.84 -6.65
N ARG A 222 0.64 -12.80 -6.72
CA ARG A 222 1.85 -12.78 -5.89
C ARG A 222 2.68 -11.53 -6.13
N GLN A 223 2.91 -11.17 -7.39
CA GLN A 223 3.66 -9.95 -7.74
C GLN A 223 3.02 -8.68 -7.17
N VAL A 224 1.69 -8.56 -7.26
CA VAL A 224 0.97 -7.38 -6.78
C VAL A 224 0.93 -7.34 -5.26
N VAL A 225 0.71 -8.47 -4.58
CA VAL A 225 0.72 -8.56 -3.10
C VAL A 225 2.08 -8.15 -2.51
N SER A 226 3.17 -8.51 -3.18
CA SER A 226 4.53 -8.22 -2.72
C SER A 226 5.11 -6.93 -3.30
N TYR A 227 4.35 -6.15 -4.07
CA TYR A 227 4.90 -5.00 -4.79
C TYR A 227 5.33 -3.87 -3.85
N PHE A 228 4.53 -3.60 -2.82
CA PHE A 228 4.70 -2.44 -1.95
C PHE A 228 4.65 -2.83 -0.47
N ASP A 229 5.60 -2.32 0.31
CA ASP A 229 5.77 -2.70 1.72
C ASP A 229 5.21 -1.68 2.71
N GLY A 230 4.87 -0.48 2.25
CA GLY A 230 4.55 0.66 3.13
C GLY A 230 5.48 1.83 2.85
N LEU A 231 5.07 3.02 3.26
CA LEU A 231 5.96 4.17 3.28
C LEU A 231 7.01 4.01 4.40
N CYS A 232 8.18 4.58 4.18
CA CYS A 232 9.35 4.51 5.04
C CYS A 232 9.72 5.90 5.55
N LEU A 233 9.62 6.11 6.86
CA LEU A 233 9.90 7.39 7.50
C LEU A 233 11.35 7.85 7.28
N ASP A 234 12.31 6.92 7.23
CA ASP A 234 13.72 7.23 7.01
C ASP A 234 13.96 7.70 5.57
N CYS A 235 13.31 7.07 4.59
CA CYS A 235 13.34 7.53 3.20
C CYS A 235 12.65 8.89 3.02
N MET A 236 11.62 9.19 3.81
CA MET A 236 10.93 10.48 3.78
C MET A 236 11.77 11.63 4.31
N GLN A 237 12.74 11.35 5.17
CA GLN A 237 13.67 12.35 5.72
C GLN A 237 14.81 12.66 4.75
N ASN A 238 15.06 11.80 3.76
CA ASN A 238 16.07 12.05 2.73
C ASN A 238 15.54 13.05 1.69
N ASN A 239 16.18 14.21 1.59
CA ASN A 239 15.78 15.30 0.68
C ASN A 239 16.44 15.11 -0.72
N PRO A 240 15.70 15.19 -1.85
CA PRO A 240 16.25 15.05 -3.20
C PRO A 240 17.38 16.01 -3.55
N ASP A 241 17.29 17.23 -3.03
CA ASP A 241 18.26 18.28 -3.30
C ASP A 241 19.60 18.01 -2.60
N GLU A 242 19.58 17.14 -1.58
CA GLU A 242 20.74 16.74 -0.78
C GLU A 242 21.26 15.35 -1.17
N ASN A 243 20.56 14.62 -2.04
CA ASN A 243 20.88 13.23 -2.37
C ASN A 243 20.94 13.01 -3.90
N PRO A 244 22.04 13.41 -4.57
CA PRO A 244 22.22 13.29 -6.02
C PRO A 244 22.15 11.85 -6.54
N GLU A 245 22.34 10.87 -5.65
CA GLU A 245 22.18 9.45 -5.98
C GLU A 245 20.72 9.06 -6.32
N TYR A 246 19.74 9.95 -6.12
CA TYR A 246 18.35 9.75 -6.57
C TYR A 246 18.21 9.89 -8.09
N TRP A 247 18.92 10.85 -8.70
CA TRP A 247 18.92 11.06 -10.15
C TRP A 247 19.99 10.24 -10.87
N ALA A 248 20.85 9.54 -10.13
CA ALA A 248 21.88 8.68 -10.67
C ALA A 248 21.27 7.38 -11.24
N LEU A 249 20.50 7.53 -12.31
CA LEU A 249 19.87 6.47 -13.10
C LEU A 249 20.89 5.45 -13.66
N ASP A 250 22.17 5.82 -13.67
CA ASP A 250 23.27 5.02 -14.21
C ASP A 250 23.88 4.05 -13.19
N THR A 251 23.46 4.10 -11.92
CA THR A 251 23.95 3.19 -10.87
C THR A 251 22.86 2.20 -10.48
N PRO A 252 23.03 0.89 -10.75
CA PRO A 252 22.11 -0.12 -10.26
C PRO A 252 22.09 -0.11 -8.73
N ARG A 253 20.97 0.30 -8.12
CA ARG A 253 20.73 0.09 -6.69
C ARG A 253 20.22 -1.33 -6.48
N TYR A 254 21.03 -2.17 -5.84
CA TYR A 254 20.62 -3.52 -5.46
C TYR A 254 19.95 -3.57 -4.09
N VAL A 255 20.10 -2.51 -3.27
CA VAL A 255 19.53 -2.43 -1.92
C VAL A 255 18.98 -1.03 -1.66
N TYR A 256 17.72 -0.95 -1.25
CA TYR A 256 16.97 0.32 -1.12
C TYR A 256 16.73 0.73 0.34
N ASP A 257 17.02 -0.15 1.29
CA ASP A 257 16.68 -0.03 2.72
C ASP A 257 17.91 -0.08 3.66
N ASN A 258 19.14 -0.04 3.12
CA ASN A 258 20.39 -0.20 3.88
C ASN A 258 20.55 0.77 5.07
N THR A 259 19.99 1.96 4.99
CA THR A 259 20.06 2.99 6.03
C THR A 259 18.75 3.15 6.80
N CYS A 260 17.78 2.27 6.55
CA CYS A 260 16.43 2.36 7.12
C CYS A 260 16.25 1.43 8.31
N ARG A 261 15.42 1.83 9.27
CA ARG A 261 15.01 1.04 10.46
C ARG A 261 14.13 -0.15 10.10
N ILE A 262 13.62 -0.19 8.87
CA ILE A 262 12.69 -1.19 8.35
C ILE A 262 13.17 -1.69 7.00
N ARG A 263 12.84 -2.94 6.68
CA ARG A 263 13.12 -3.51 5.36
C ARG A 263 12.07 -3.12 4.34
N HIS A 264 12.49 -2.81 3.12
CA HIS A 264 11.57 -2.53 2.02
C HIS A 264 12.23 -2.57 0.64
N GLY A 265 11.41 -2.81 -0.40
CA GLY A 265 11.86 -2.76 -1.79
C GLY A 265 11.92 -1.35 -2.41
N GLU A 266 12.27 -1.33 -3.69
CA GLU A 266 12.30 -0.14 -4.54
C GLU A 266 10.99 0.66 -4.53
N PRO A 267 9.79 0.06 -4.63
CA PRO A 267 8.56 0.86 -4.71
C PRO A 267 8.31 1.65 -3.44
N SER A 268 8.57 1.05 -2.28
CA SER A 268 8.50 1.70 -0.98
C SER A 268 9.47 2.87 -0.90
N TRP A 269 10.73 2.69 -1.31
CA TRP A 269 11.72 3.76 -1.38
C TRP A 269 11.25 4.91 -2.29
N TYR A 270 10.81 4.60 -3.51
CA TYR A 270 10.38 5.58 -4.51
C TYR A 270 9.21 6.45 -4.03
N PHE A 271 8.16 5.85 -3.45
CA PHE A 271 6.99 6.60 -2.98
C PHE A 271 7.22 7.27 -1.62
N SER A 272 8.18 6.81 -0.83
CA SER A 272 8.55 7.43 0.45
C SER A 272 9.40 8.67 0.26
N PHE A 273 10.03 8.83 -0.90
CA PHE A 273 10.83 10.00 -1.17
C PHE A 273 9.92 11.23 -1.42
N MET A 274 9.96 12.22 -0.53
CA MET A 274 8.99 13.33 -0.48
C MET A 274 9.36 14.54 -1.38
N GLY A 275 10.22 14.31 -2.37
CA GLY A 275 10.71 15.34 -3.28
C GLY A 275 9.66 16.07 -4.11
N ARG A 276 9.81 17.39 -4.19
CA ARG A 276 9.01 18.32 -4.99
C ARG A 276 8.94 17.91 -6.46
N ARG A 277 7.76 17.48 -6.92
CA ARG A 277 7.47 17.19 -8.36
C ARG A 277 7.26 18.45 -9.20
N ASP A 278 7.32 19.64 -8.59
CA ASP A 278 7.11 20.96 -9.18
C ASP A 278 8.30 21.50 -10.00
N ARG A 279 9.38 20.72 -10.20
CA ARG A 279 10.39 21.00 -11.22
C ARG A 279 10.36 19.96 -12.33
N ASN A 280 9.35 20.06 -13.19
CA ASN A 280 9.42 19.52 -14.54
C ASN A 280 10.15 20.55 -15.44
N PRO A 281 11.32 20.25 -16.00
CA PRO A 281 12.15 21.15 -16.80
C PRO A 281 11.62 21.31 -18.22
N TYR A 282 10.37 21.77 -18.38
CA TYR A 282 10.07 22.50 -19.60
C TYR A 282 10.87 23.80 -19.53
N ARG A 283 11.96 23.82 -20.32
CA ARG A 283 12.38 24.97 -21.13
C ARG A 283 11.86 26.31 -20.60
N MET A 284 12.73 27.04 -19.91
CA MET A 284 12.84 28.46 -20.21
C MET A 284 14.29 28.75 -20.53
N GLN A 285 14.46 29.18 -21.78
CA GLN A 285 15.69 29.64 -22.37
C GLN A 285 16.22 30.84 -21.58
N SER A 286 17.53 30.83 -21.35
CA SER A 286 18.38 32.02 -21.41
C SER A 286 19.78 31.55 -21.77
#